data_AF-A0A7Y5T9E9-F1
#
_entry.id   AF-A0A7Y5T9E9-F1
#
_cell.length_a   1.000
_cell.length_b   1.000
_cell.length_c   1.000
_cell.angle_alpha   90.00
_cell.angle_beta   90.00
_cell.angle_gamma   90.00
#
_symmetry.space_group_name_H-M   'P 1'
#
loop_
_entity.id
_entity.type
_entity.pdbx_description
1 polymer ?
#
loop_
_entity_poly.entity_id
_entity_poly.type
_entity_poly.pdbx_seq_one_letter_code
_entity_poly.pdbx_strand_id
1 'polypeptide(L)'
;MARRGRPRLADAGRLLLTWATSTVALLVADALLPGLSATTELAWVVVAAVTGVAGFVIRPVLVEASARLGWLLVLPVAFVGQAVILYAAMITVPAISGSFGSAFLASWIAAAVGTFIGFVSTAGTDDALVTSLARRGRRAPAPTDPDVPGVLFVQVDGVPFPVLQWAVQAGAVPTIRRWLASGSYVLREWTPQLPCTTPASQLGILHGTVDGVPAFRWYDRALGRVLVANRPADAKVIEERATNGRGLLADDGVSVSNLFTGDAHRSLMTMSRIEVSRGSTQTRRAFAWFMASPSGFARSLSRTVVEVVKERFQARRQVARNLEPRVHRGWTFAMLRALTNALLRDLNTALVAEEMRRGTRAIYVDYVDYDEIAHHAGLSRPGALSALDG
;
A
#
# COMPACT_ATOMS: atom_id res chain seq x y z
N MET A 1 27.92 -8.41 19.25
CA MET A 1 27.95 -6.93 19.37
C MET A 1 27.91 -6.31 17.99
N ALA A 2 26.78 -5.71 17.59
CA ALA A 2 26.59 -5.14 16.26
C ALA A 2 27.31 -3.79 16.11
N ARG A 3 28.21 -3.67 15.13
CA ARG A 3 28.82 -2.39 14.73
C ARG A 3 27.72 -1.41 14.29
N ARG A 4 27.42 -0.40 15.12
CA ARG A 4 26.58 0.74 14.76
C ARG A 4 27.23 1.46 13.57
N GLY A 5 26.54 1.50 12.43
CA GLY A 5 26.99 2.24 11.26
C GLY A 5 27.12 3.73 11.59
N ARG A 6 28.24 4.35 11.21
CA ARG A 6 28.48 5.78 11.41
C ARG A 6 27.41 6.60 10.66
N PRO A 7 26.84 7.66 11.26
CA PRO A 7 25.90 8.54 10.58
C PRO A 7 26.59 9.18 9.37
N ARG A 8 25.95 9.12 8.19
CA ARG A 8 26.47 9.75 6.96
C ARG A 8 26.01 11.22 6.91
N LEU A 9 26.76 12.08 6.23
CA LEU A 9 26.37 13.49 5.98
C LEU A 9 24.96 13.63 5.38
N ALA A 10 24.58 12.68 4.53
CA ALA A 10 23.24 12.60 3.95
C ALA A 10 22.14 12.34 5.00
N ASP A 11 22.44 11.64 6.11
CA ASP A 11 21.49 11.40 7.20
C ASP A 11 21.27 12.66 8.03
N ALA A 12 22.34 13.43 8.27
CA ALA A 12 22.27 14.72 8.94
C ALA A 12 21.44 15.74 8.13
N GLY A 13 21.69 15.86 6.82
CA GLY A 13 20.90 16.73 5.95
C GLY A 13 19.41 16.38 5.93
N ARG A 14 19.06 15.09 5.98
CA ARG A 14 17.65 14.63 6.04
C ARG A 14 16.99 14.92 7.39
N LEU A 15 17.73 14.74 8.48
CA LEU A 15 17.23 15.08 9.81
C LEU A 15 16.94 16.58 9.90
N LEU A 16 17.86 17.41 9.40
CA LEU A 16 17.66 18.85 9.34
C LEU A 16 16.46 19.24 8.47
N LEU A 17 16.30 18.62 7.29
CA LEU A 17 15.15 18.89 6.43
C LEU A 17 13.83 18.47 7.09
N THR A 18 13.78 17.29 7.70
CA THR A 18 12.57 16.79 8.40
C THR A 18 12.23 17.66 9.61
N TRP A 19 13.25 18.14 10.31
CA TRP A 19 13.09 19.05 11.42
C TRP A 19 12.57 20.41 10.96
N ALA A 20 13.17 20.99 9.91
CA ALA A 20 12.73 22.24 9.32
C ALA A 20 11.29 22.17 8.82
N THR A 21 10.90 21.10 8.12
CA THR A 21 9.52 20.93 7.65
C THR A 21 8.55 20.76 8.82
N SER A 22 8.93 20.03 9.87
CA SER A 22 8.11 19.89 11.08
C SER A 22 7.92 21.23 11.80
N THR A 23 8.96 22.06 11.87
CA THR A 23 8.88 23.41 12.45
C THR A 23 7.93 24.29 11.66
N VAL A 24 8.07 24.35 10.33
CA VAL A 24 7.16 25.13 9.45
C VAL A 24 5.72 24.65 9.63
N ALA A 25 5.52 23.34 9.72
CA ALA A 25 4.22 22.73 9.88
C ALA A 25 3.54 23.12 11.22
N LEU A 26 4.32 23.22 12.31
CA LEU A 26 3.83 23.69 13.61
C LEU A 26 3.57 25.20 13.63
N LEU A 27 4.39 26.01 12.97
CA LEU A 27 4.14 27.46 12.81
C LEU A 27 2.84 27.73 12.05
N VAL A 28 2.55 26.95 11.01
CA VAL A 28 1.26 27.02 10.31
C VAL A 28 0.11 26.58 11.22
N ALA A 29 0.31 25.56 12.06
CA ALA A 29 -0.71 25.14 13.01
C ALA A 29 -1.01 26.21 14.07
N ASP A 30 0.02 26.88 14.60
CA ASP A 30 -0.09 28.01 15.52
C ASP A 30 -0.93 29.15 14.92
N ALA A 31 -0.64 29.52 13.66
CA ALA A 31 -1.39 30.57 12.95
C ALA A 31 -2.87 30.22 12.71
N LEU A 32 -3.21 28.94 12.62
CA LEU A 32 -4.57 28.47 12.32
C LEU A 32 -5.38 28.08 13.55
N LEU A 33 -4.73 27.74 14.67
CA LEU A 33 -5.37 27.21 15.86
C LEU A 33 -5.27 28.20 17.03
N PRO A 34 -6.36 28.89 17.40
CA PRO A 34 -6.33 29.86 18.51
C PRO A 34 -6.07 29.25 19.88
N GLY A 35 -6.18 27.92 20.02
CA GLY A 35 -5.91 27.17 21.25
C GLY A 35 -4.52 26.57 21.34
N LEU A 36 -3.61 26.97 20.44
CA LEU A 36 -2.21 26.59 20.42
C LEU A 36 -1.39 27.88 20.46
N SER A 37 -0.44 27.98 21.38
CA SER A 37 0.41 29.18 21.47
C SER A 37 1.78 28.85 22.03
N ALA A 38 2.78 29.61 21.60
CA ALA A 38 4.13 29.54 22.12
C ALA A 38 4.57 30.90 22.69
N THR A 39 5.38 30.88 23.74
CA THR A 39 5.95 32.11 24.33
C THR A 39 7.02 32.74 23.45
N THR A 40 7.60 31.98 22.52
CA THR A 40 8.67 32.43 21.61
C THR A 40 8.65 31.58 20.34
N GLU A 41 8.96 32.16 19.19
CA GLU A 41 9.03 31.43 17.91
C GLU A 41 10.04 30.26 17.94
N LEU A 42 11.13 30.41 18.71
CA LEU A 42 12.13 29.36 18.92
C LEU A 42 11.54 28.13 19.63
N ALA A 43 10.45 28.26 20.39
CA ALA A 43 9.81 27.13 21.05
C ALA A 43 9.27 26.10 20.04
N TRP A 44 8.81 26.55 18.87
CA TRP A 44 8.36 25.66 17.79
C TRP A 44 9.49 24.81 17.21
N VAL A 45 10.68 25.41 17.09
CA VAL A 45 11.90 24.71 16.67
C VAL A 45 12.26 23.63 17.68
N VAL A 46 12.20 23.95 18.98
CA VAL A 46 12.48 23.00 20.07
C VAL A 46 11.44 21.88 20.12
N VAL A 47 10.14 22.19 20.11
CA VAL A 47 9.08 21.16 20.13
C VAL A 47 9.12 20.28 18.91
N ALA A 48 9.46 20.79 17.73
CA ALA A 48 9.65 19.94 16.55
C ALA A 48 10.77 18.90 16.76
N ALA A 49 11.90 19.30 17.36
CA ALA A 49 12.99 18.38 17.68
C ALA A 49 12.57 17.33 18.73
N VAL A 50 11.92 17.79 19.81
CA VAL A 50 11.44 16.93 20.89
C VAL A 50 10.37 15.96 20.40
N THR A 51 9.48 16.39 19.50
CA THR A 51 8.48 15.54 18.83
C THR A 51 9.17 14.42 18.03
N GLY A 52 10.28 14.72 17.35
CA GLY A 52 11.09 13.71 16.65
C GLY A 52 11.67 12.66 17.61
N VAL A 53 12.20 13.10 18.75
CA VAL A 53 12.76 12.22 19.81
C VAL A 53 11.65 11.39 20.47
N ALA A 54 10.55 12.03 20.86
CA ALA A 54 9.39 11.36 21.43
C ALA A 54 8.83 10.32 20.44
N GLY A 55 8.76 10.65 19.16
CA GLY A 55 8.34 9.73 18.11
C GLY A 55 9.26 8.52 17.97
N PHE A 56 10.58 8.69 18.12
CA PHE A 56 11.54 7.58 18.11
C PHE A 56 11.30 6.57 19.24
N VAL A 57 10.85 7.03 20.41
CA VAL A 57 10.62 6.19 21.59
C VAL A 57 9.20 5.62 21.62
N ILE A 58 8.18 6.45 21.37
CA ILE A 58 6.77 6.09 21.53
C ILE A 58 6.29 5.23 20.36
N ARG A 59 6.75 5.49 19.13
CA ARG A 59 6.23 4.80 17.93
C ARG A 59 6.46 3.29 17.94
N PRO A 60 7.65 2.76 18.29
CA PRO A 60 7.83 1.30 18.38
C PRO A 60 6.84 0.65 19.34
N VAL A 61 6.52 1.30 20.45
CA VAL A 61 5.54 0.83 21.43
C VAL A 61 4.14 0.82 20.84
N LEU A 62 3.73 1.91 20.17
CA LEU A 62 2.43 2.00 19.49
C LEU A 62 2.27 0.93 18.41
N VAL A 63 3.31 0.71 17.59
CA VAL A 63 3.30 -0.31 16.53
C VAL A 63 3.20 -1.71 17.11
N GLU A 64 3.94 -2.01 18.18
CA GLU A 64 3.91 -3.31 18.84
C GLU A 64 2.56 -3.58 19.52
N ALA A 65 2.01 -2.59 20.21
CA ALA A 65 0.69 -2.69 20.85
C ALA A 65 -0.41 -2.97 19.81
N SER A 66 -0.43 -2.21 18.70
CA SER A 66 -1.35 -2.43 17.59
C SER A 66 -1.20 -3.81 16.95
N ALA A 67 0.02 -4.29 16.78
CA ALA A 67 0.26 -5.62 16.21
C ALA A 67 -0.32 -6.75 17.08
N ARG A 68 -0.20 -6.63 18.41
CA ARG A 68 -0.68 -7.63 19.38
C ARG A 68 -2.20 -7.62 19.54
N LEU A 69 -2.79 -6.44 19.66
CA LEU A 69 -4.21 -6.27 19.99
C LEU A 69 -5.13 -6.38 18.76
N GLY A 70 -4.56 -6.31 17.55
CA GLY A 70 -5.27 -6.59 16.30
C GLY A 70 -5.67 -5.33 15.53
N TRP A 71 -6.33 -5.54 14.39
CA TRP A 71 -6.66 -4.50 13.41
C TRP A 71 -7.48 -3.34 13.98
N LEU A 72 -8.30 -3.61 15.01
CA LEU A 72 -9.12 -2.61 15.71
C LEU A 72 -8.31 -1.46 16.32
N LEU A 73 -7.06 -1.71 16.72
CA LEU A 73 -6.19 -0.68 17.31
C LEU A 73 -5.28 0.02 16.29
N VAL A 74 -5.15 -0.53 15.09
CA VAL A 74 -4.30 0.09 14.05
C VAL A 74 -4.88 1.43 13.60
N LEU A 75 -6.19 1.49 13.37
CA LEU A 75 -6.86 2.73 12.93
C LEU A 75 -6.80 3.84 13.99
N PRO A 76 -7.16 3.61 15.26
CA PRO A 76 -6.97 4.61 16.32
C PRO A 76 -5.52 5.06 16.48
N VAL A 77 -4.56 4.13 16.42
CA VAL A 77 -3.13 4.48 16.53
C VAL A 77 -2.66 5.33 15.35
N ALA A 78 -3.16 5.08 14.14
CA ALA A 78 -2.87 5.93 12.98
C ALA A 78 -3.45 7.34 13.14
N PHE A 79 -4.68 7.42 13.66
CA PHE A 79 -5.44 8.67 13.75
C PHE A 79 -5.02 9.56 14.92
N VAL A 80 -4.66 8.96 16.05
CA VAL A 80 -4.39 9.65 17.33
C VAL A 80 -2.92 9.54 17.73
N GLY A 81 -2.18 8.53 17.24
CA GLY A 81 -0.80 8.27 17.68
C GLY A 81 0.14 9.45 17.45
N GLN A 82 -0.03 10.20 16.36
CA GLN A 82 0.76 11.41 16.12
C GLN A 82 0.40 12.55 17.09
N ALA A 83 -0.87 12.69 17.43
CA ALA A 83 -1.33 13.63 18.46
C ALA A 83 -0.75 13.29 19.84
N VAL A 84 -0.68 12.00 20.19
CA VAL A 84 -0.05 11.54 21.44
C VAL A 84 1.43 11.91 21.47
N ILE A 85 2.16 11.69 20.38
CA ILE A 85 3.60 12.03 20.29
C ILE A 85 3.80 13.55 20.42
N LEU A 86 3.01 14.35 19.70
CA LEU A 86 3.11 15.81 19.75
C LEU A 86 2.72 16.35 21.13
N TYR A 87 1.64 15.84 21.72
CA TYR A 87 1.20 16.27 23.05
C TYR A 87 2.22 15.90 24.13
N ALA A 88 2.82 14.71 24.05
CA ALA A 88 3.93 14.33 24.93
C ALA A 88 5.12 15.30 24.80
N ALA A 89 5.45 15.73 23.59
CA ALA A 89 6.50 16.72 23.37
C ALA A 89 6.13 18.11 23.93
N MET A 90 4.87 18.54 23.78
CA MET A 90 4.38 19.80 24.34
C MET A 90 4.46 19.83 25.87
N ILE A 91 4.10 18.73 26.55
CA ILE A 91 4.22 18.63 28.02
C ILE A 91 5.66 18.82 28.48
N THR A 92 6.63 18.34 27.70
CA THR A 92 8.05 18.44 28.04
C THR A 92 8.69 19.79 27.71
N VAL A 93 8.02 20.64 26.92
CA VAL A 93 8.52 21.97 26.55
C VAL A 93 7.62 23.04 27.18
N PRO A 94 8.03 23.64 28.31
CA PRO A 94 7.19 24.57 29.09
C PRO A 94 6.75 25.83 28.32
N ALA A 95 7.44 26.15 27.22
CA ALA A 95 7.19 27.32 26.39
C ALA A 95 6.00 27.16 25.43
N ILE A 96 5.34 25.99 25.38
CA ILE A 96 4.18 25.73 24.53
C ILE A 96 2.97 25.40 25.39
N SER A 97 1.87 26.09 25.13
CA SER A 97 0.57 25.83 25.76
C SER A 97 -0.46 25.37 24.73
N GLY A 98 -1.22 24.35 25.11
CA GLY A 98 -2.33 23.86 24.29
C GLY A 98 -2.98 22.63 24.91
N SER A 99 -4.23 22.39 24.54
CA SER A 99 -4.95 21.19 24.94
C SER A 99 -4.53 19.97 24.11
N PHE A 100 -4.93 18.77 24.54
CA PHE A 100 -4.81 17.59 23.69
C PHE A 100 -5.56 17.76 22.35
N GLY A 101 -6.72 18.44 22.37
CA GLY A 101 -7.46 18.77 21.15
C GLY A 101 -6.67 19.66 20.19
N SER A 102 -5.93 20.64 20.73
CA SER A 102 -5.03 21.50 19.96
C SER A 102 -3.88 20.69 19.37
N ALA A 103 -3.26 19.79 20.16
CA ALA A 103 -2.21 18.89 19.66
C ALA A 103 -2.73 17.92 18.59
N PHE A 104 -3.96 17.43 18.75
CA PHE A 104 -4.61 16.60 17.75
C PHE A 104 -4.79 17.36 16.43
N LEU A 105 -5.44 18.52 16.44
CA LEU A 105 -5.62 19.32 15.23
C LEU A 105 -4.28 19.78 14.62
N ALA A 106 -3.32 20.18 15.45
CA ALA A 106 -1.99 20.57 15.02
C ALA A 106 -1.24 19.42 14.34
N SER A 107 -1.38 18.19 14.84
CA SER A 107 -0.77 17.01 14.20
C SER A 107 -1.35 16.75 12.80
N TRP A 108 -2.63 17.03 12.59
CA TRP A 108 -3.31 16.92 11.29
C TRP A 108 -2.93 18.04 10.33
N ILE A 109 -2.87 19.29 10.81
CA ILE A 109 -2.33 20.41 10.02
C ILE A 109 -0.90 20.12 9.62
N ALA A 110 -0.08 19.64 10.56
CA ALA A 110 1.31 19.34 10.29
C ALA A 110 1.48 18.20 9.27
N ALA A 111 0.61 17.18 9.33
CA ALA A 111 0.55 16.12 8.35
C ALA A 111 0.15 16.64 6.95
N ALA A 112 -0.82 17.56 6.87
CA ALA A 112 -1.24 18.19 5.62
C ALA A 112 -0.12 19.04 5.01
N VAL A 113 0.53 19.90 5.80
CA VAL A 113 1.67 20.72 5.36
C VAL A 113 2.84 19.85 4.92
N GLY A 114 3.18 18.81 5.70
CA GLY A 114 4.23 17.86 5.34
C GLY A 114 3.93 17.09 4.05
N THR A 115 2.66 16.74 3.83
CA THR A 115 2.20 16.10 2.58
C THR A 115 2.33 17.06 1.40
N PHE A 116 1.94 18.32 1.56
CA PHE A 116 2.06 19.35 0.53
C PHE A 116 3.51 19.63 0.17
N ILE A 117 4.37 19.86 1.16
CA ILE A 117 5.82 20.06 0.96
C ILE A 117 6.41 18.83 0.27
N GLY A 118 6.03 17.61 0.70
CA GLY A 118 6.44 16.36 0.06
C GLY A 118 6.02 16.30 -1.40
N PHE A 119 4.75 16.58 -1.70
CA PHE A 119 4.20 16.60 -3.06
C PHE A 119 4.96 17.57 -3.98
N VAL A 120 5.20 18.79 -3.51
CA VAL A 120 5.97 19.82 -4.25
C VAL A 120 7.42 19.39 -4.42
N SER A 121 8.05 18.87 -3.37
CA SER A 121 9.46 18.47 -3.38
C SER A 121 9.73 17.24 -4.25
N THR A 122 8.75 16.35 -4.40
CA THR A 122 8.88 15.14 -5.21
C THR A 122 8.11 15.21 -6.53
N ALA A 123 7.59 16.37 -6.94
CA ALA A 123 6.82 16.55 -8.17
C ALA A 123 5.78 15.42 -8.41
N GLY A 124 5.10 14.95 -7.36
CA GLY A 124 4.11 13.88 -7.45
C GLY A 124 4.63 12.46 -7.75
N THR A 125 5.95 12.21 -7.79
CA THR A 125 6.50 10.87 -8.07
C THR A 125 6.43 9.91 -6.86
N ASP A 126 6.55 8.61 -7.13
CA ASP A 126 6.61 7.54 -6.10
C ASP A 126 7.96 7.45 -5.38
N ASP A 127 8.88 8.39 -5.65
CA ASP A 127 10.23 8.41 -5.08
C ASP A 127 10.21 8.53 -3.55
N ALA A 128 9.21 9.17 -2.96
CA ALA A 128 9.07 9.23 -1.51
C ALA A 128 8.83 7.85 -0.88
N LEU A 129 8.02 7.01 -1.54
CA LEU A 129 7.74 5.63 -1.12
C LEU A 129 9.00 4.79 -1.26
N VAL A 130 9.62 4.79 -2.45
CA VAL A 130 10.89 4.09 -2.74
C VAL A 130 11.98 4.50 -1.74
N THR A 131 12.13 5.80 -1.48
CA THR A 131 13.13 6.31 -0.53
C THR A 131 12.80 5.91 0.91
N SER A 132 11.53 5.87 1.31
CA SER A 132 11.13 5.39 2.65
C SER A 132 11.41 3.90 2.84
N LEU A 133 11.26 3.10 1.78
CA LEU A 133 11.49 1.66 1.75
C LEU A 133 12.99 1.33 1.71
N ALA A 134 13.77 2.04 0.90
CA ALA A 134 15.23 1.92 0.84
C ALA A 134 15.89 2.25 2.19
N ARG A 135 15.30 3.16 2.97
CA ARG A 135 15.79 3.56 4.30
C ARG A 135 15.49 2.55 5.41
N ARG A 136 14.69 1.52 5.15
CA ARG A 136 14.12 0.61 6.17
C ARG A 136 15.06 -0.55 6.56
N GLY A 137 16.16 -0.78 5.84
CA GLY A 137 16.99 -1.97 6.04
C GLY A 137 18.21 -1.76 6.94
N ARG A 138 18.19 -2.33 8.15
CA ARG A 138 19.40 -3.05 8.64
C ARG A 138 19.71 -4.11 7.57
N ARG A 139 21.00 -4.34 7.27
CA ARG A 139 21.43 -5.41 6.34
C ARG A 139 20.64 -6.67 6.68
N ALA A 140 19.76 -7.10 5.76
CA ALA A 140 19.21 -8.44 5.84
C ALA A 140 20.40 -9.41 5.84
N PRO A 141 20.31 -10.55 6.55
CA PRO A 141 21.29 -11.61 6.37
C PRO A 141 21.43 -11.89 4.87
N ALA A 142 22.65 -12.20 4.43
CA ALA A 142 22.87 -12.57 3.04
C ALA A 142 21.93 -13.74 2.69
N PRO A 143 21.26 -13.71 1.52
CA PRO A 143 20.51 -14.86 1.06
C PRO A 143 21.43 -16.08 1.00
N THR A 144 20.85 -17.28 1.15
CA THR A 144 21.64 -18.52 1.13
C THR A 144 22.39 -18.70 -0.18
N ASP A 145 21.81 -18.23 -1.29
CA ASP A 145 22.31 -18.42 -2.65
C ASP A 145 22.40 -17.05 -3.35
N PRO A 146 23.41 -16.22 -3.02
CA PRO A 146 23.50 -14.85 -3.51
C PRO A 146 23.71 -14.74 -5.03
N ASP A 147 24.19 -15.80 -5.66
CA ASP A 147 24.51 -15.84 -7.09
C ASP A 147 23.31 -16.23 -7.96
N VAL A 148 22.21 -16.70 -7.36
CA VAL A 148 20.99 -17.09 -8.07
C VAL A 148 20.03 -15.91 -8.12
N PRO A 149 19.67 -15.39 -9.32
CA PRO A 149 18.69 -14.32 -9.43
C PRO A 149 17.31 -14.76 -8.94
N GLY A 150 16.67 -13.93 -8.12
CA GLY A 150 15.26 -14.08 -7.78
C GLY A 150 14.33 -13.62 -8.91
N VAL A 151 13.07 -14.04 -8.85
CA VAL A 151 12.03 -13.67 -9.83
C VAL A 151 10.86 -12.96 -9.15
N LEU A 152 10.45 -11.83 -9.73
CA LEU A 152 9.26 -11.09 -9.34
C LEU A 152 8.19 -11.23 -10.45
N PHE A 153 7.10 -11.91 -10.12
CA PHE A 153 5.90 -12.01 -10.94
C PHE A 153 4.94 -10.89 -10.54
N VAL A 154 4.61 -10.03 -11.49
CA VAL A 154 3.64 -8.93 -11.31
C VAL A 154 2.42 -9.21 -12.16
N GLN A 155 1.31 -9.52 -11.51
CA GLN A 155 -0.01 -9.60 -12.15
C GLN A 155 -0.68 -8.22 -12.07
N VAL A 156 -1.16 -7.72 -13.21
CA VAL A 156 -2.06 -6.57 -13.26
C VAL A 156 -3.42 -7.12 -13.64
N ASP A 157 -4.32 -7.25 -12.67
CA ASP A 157 -5.56 -7.99 -12.84
C ASP A 157 -6.47 -7.32 -13.88
N GLY A 158 -7.20 -8.15 -14.62
CA GLY A 158 -8.21 -7.72 -15.57
C GLY A 158 -7.72 -7.01 -16.83
N VAL A 159 -6.41 -6.74 -17.01
CA VAL A 159 -5.88 -5.99 -18.16
C VAL A 159 -5.85 -6.84 -19.43
N PRO A 160 -6.66 -6.55 -20.46
CA PRO A 160 -6.59 -7.26 -21.72
C PRO A 160 -5.33 -6.87 -22.50
N PHE A 161 -4.74 -7.83 -23.21
CA PHE A 161 -3.54 -7.59 -24.04
C PHE A 161 -3.70 -6.41 -25.02
N PRO A 162 -4.80 -6.27 -25.77
CA PRO A 162 -4.99 -5.12 -26.67
C PRO A 162 -5.01 -3.78 -25.94
N VAL A 163 -5.54 -3.72 -24.71
CA VAL A 163 -5.59 -2.49 -23.91
C VAL A 163 -4.19 -2.07 -23.47
N LEU A 164 -3.36 -3.01 -23.02
CA LEU A 164 -1.97 -2.72 -22.67
C LEU A 164 -1.17 -2.26 -23.89
N GLN A 165 -1.39 -2.90 -25.05
CA GLN A 165 -0.76 -2.51 -26.31
C GLN A 165 -1.12 -1.06 -26.69
N TRP A 166 -2.40 -0.70 -26.61
CA TRP A 166 -2.85 0.67 -26.86
C TRP A 166 -2.28 1.66 -25.86
N ALA A 167 -2.20 1.31 -24.56
CA ALA A 167 -1.60 2.16 -23.54
C ALA A 167 -0.12 2.46 -23.87
N VAL A 168 0.65 1.43 -24.24
CA VAL A 168 2.05 1.60 -24.67
C VAL A 168 2.15 2.53 -25.89
N GLN A 169 1.29 2.35 -26.90
CA GLN A 169 1.27 3.16 -28.12
C GLN A 169 0.86 4.62 -27.85
N ALA A 170 -0.09 4.83 -26.95
CA ALA A 170 -0.57 6.15 -26.54
C ALA A 170 0.42 6.91 -25.65
N GLY A 171 1.53 6.28 -25.25
CA GLY A 171 2.53 6.86 -24.37
C GLY A 171 2.17 6.86 -22.88
N ALA A 172 1.13 6.11 -22.52
CA ALA A 172 0.82 5.69 -21.16
C ALA A 172 1.85 4.65 -20.68
N VAL A 173 1.70 4.15 -19.44
CA VAL A 173 2.55 3.10 -18.84
C VAL A 173 4.06 3.33 -19.04
N PRO A 174 4.60 4.47 -18.58
CA PRO A 174 5.92 4.97 -18.99
C PRO A 174 7.08 4.00 -18.67
N THR A 175 6.95 3.22 -17.59
CA THR A 175 7.95 2.20 -17.22
C THR A 175 7.97 1.02 -18.18
N ILE A 176 6.79 0.46 -18.52
CA ILE A 176 6.68 -0.64 -19.49
C ILE A 176 7.17 -0.18 -20.86
N ARG A 177 6.75 1.02 -21.29
CA ARG A 177 7.21 1.59 -22.56
C ARG A 177 8.73 1.73 -22.62
N ARG A 178 9.36 2.22 -21.55
CA ARG A 178 10.83 2.34 -21.46
C ARG A 178 11.51 0.97 -21.55
N TRP A 179 10.97 -0.04 -20.88
CA TRP A 179 11.49 -1.41 -20.97
C TRP A 179 11.41 -1.97 -22.38
N LEU A 180 10.28 -1.81 -23.07
CA LEU A 180 10.12 -2.24 -24.46
C LEU A 180 11.06 -1.48 -25.41
N ALA A 181 11.19 -0.16 -25.23
CA ALA A 181 12.09 0.67 -26.04
C ALA A 181 13.57 0.34 -25.84
N SER A 182 13.96 -0.20 -24.67
CA SER A 182 15.34 -0.62 -24.41
C SER A 182 15.77 -1.87 -25.19
N GLY A 183 14.81 -2.63 -25.74
CA GLY A 183 15.07 -3.91 -26.41
C GLY A 183 15.33 -5.08 -25.45
N SER A 184 15.47 -4.86 -24.14
CA SER A 184 15.67 -5.93 -23.15
C SER A 184 14.39 -6.69 -22.78
N TYR A 185 13.23 -6.21 -23.22
CA TYR A 185 11.93 -6.79 -22.88
C TYR A 185 11.08 -6.94 -24.13
N VAL A 186 10.25 -7.99 -24.15
CA VAL A 186 9.33 -8.28 -25.25
C VAL A 186 7.91 -8.36 -24.72
N LEU A 187 6.98 -7.69 -25.39
CA LEU A 187 5.55 -7.82 -25.13
C LEU A 187 5.02 -9.04 -25.87
N ARG A 188 4.49 -10.03 -25.15
CA ARG A 188 3.91 -11.26 -25.71
C ARG A 188 2.47 -11.38 -25.25
N GLU A 189 1.59 -11.76 -26.18
CA GLU A 189 0.21 -12.10 -25.85
C GLU A 189 0.18 -13.43 -25.11
N TRP A 190 -0.59 -13.46 -24.02
CA TRP A 190 -0.89 -14.68 -23.29
C TRP A 190 -2.39 -14.90 -23.31
N THR A 191 -2.82 -16.04 -23.86
CA THR A 191 -4.23 -16.41 -23.91
C THR A 191 -4.56 -17.26 -22.68
N PRO A 192 -5.37 -16.75 -21.73
CA PRO A 192 -5.78 -17.52 -20.56
C PRO A 192 -6.68 -18.70 -20.95
N GLN A 193 -6.65 -19.77 -20.16
CA GLN A 193 -7.60 -20.87 -20.30
C GLN A 193 -8.99 -20.48 -19.81
N LEU A 194 -10.02 -21.13 -20.35
CA LEU A 194 -11.39 -20.96 -19.88
C LEU A 194 -11.63 -21.75 -18.58
N PRO A 195 -12.28 -21.16 -17.57
CA PRO A 195 -12.87 -19.82 -17.55
C PRO A 195 -11.82 -18.72 -17.32
N CYS A 196 -11.87 -17.63 -18.09
CA CYS A 196 -10.97 -16.49 -17.95
C CYS A 196 -11.31 -15.63 -16.71
N THR A 197 -11.09 -16.19 -15.52
CA THR A 197 -11.38 -15.56 -14.24
C THR A 197 -10.13 -15.55 -13.36
N THR A 198 -9.98 -14.55 -12.49
CA THR A 198 -8.84 -14.44 -11.55
C THR A 198 -8.51 -15.75 -10.82
N PRO A 199 -9.48 -16.50 -10.22
CA PRO A 199 -9.14 -17.75 -9.56
C PRO A 199 -8.61 -18.81 -10.54
N ALA A 200 -9.20 -18.99 -11.72
CA ALA A 200 -8.68 -19.97 -12.67
C ALA A 200 -7.28 -19.60 -13.18
N SER A 201 -7.04 -18.34 -13.53
CA SER A 201 -5.73 -17.86 -13.97
C SER A 201 -4.66 -18.00 -12.89
N GLN A 202 -4.95 -17.58 -11.65
CA GLN A 202 -4.00 -17.71 -10.56
C GLN A 202 -3.73 -19.17 -10.20
N LEU A 203 -4.75 -20.04 -10.21
CA LEU A 203 -4.54 -21.47 -9.97
C LEU A 203 -3.66 -22.09 -11.06
N GLY A 204 -3.91 -21.73 -12.32
CA GLY A 204 -3.12 -22.20 -13.46
C GLY A 204 -1.65 -21.77 -13.37
N ILE A 205 -1.38 -20.53 -12.94
CA ILE A 205 -0.01 -20.02 -12.81
C ILE A 205 0.68 -20.57 -11.55
N LEU A 206 -0.02 -20.59 -10.41
CA LEU A 206 0.57 -20.91 -9.10
C LEU A 206 0.62 -22.41 -8.80
N HIS A 207 -0.32 -23.20 -9.33
CA HIS A 207 -0.43 -24.64 -9.05
C HIS A 207 -0.40 -25.50 -10.31
N GLY A 208 -0.35 -24.91 -11.51
CA GLY A 208 -0.26 -25.65 -12.77
C GLY A 208 -1.56 -26.35 -13.19
N THR A 209 -2.69 -26.03 -12.56
CA THR A 209 -4.00 -26.61 -12.88
C THR A 209 -5.11 -25.56 -12.79
N VAL A 210 -6.16 -25.75 -13.57
CA VAL A 210 -7.42 -25.00 -13.48
C VAL A 210 -8.59 -25.90 -13.03
N ASP A 211 -8.31 -27.15 -12.69
CA ASP A 211 -9.30 -28.15 -12.38
C ASP A 211 -10.12 -27.77 -11.14
N GLY A 212 -11.44 -27.97 -11.22
CA GLY A 212 -12.34 -27.69 -10.11
C GLY A 212 -12.72 -26.21 -9.91
N VAL A 213 -12.29 -25.30 -10.79
CA VAL A 213 -12.67 -23.88 -10.77
C VAL A 213 -13.45 -23.50 -12.04
N PRO A 214 -14.79 -23.65 -12.05
CA PRO A 214 -15.60 -23.39 -13.24
C PRO A 214 -16.00 -21.91 -13.41
N ALA A 215 -15.85 -21.07 -12.39
CA ALA A 215 -16.20 -19.65 -12.42
C ALA A 215 -15.61 -18.91 -11.20
N PHE A 216 -15.83 -17.60 -11.11
CA PHE A 216 -15.51 -16.82 -9.90
C PHE A 216 -16.40 -17.17 -8.69
N ARG A 217 -17.66 -17.54 -8.95
CA ARG A 217 -18.64 -18.01 -7.96
C ARG A 217 -19.39 -19.20 -8.54
N TRP A 218 -19.50 -20.29 -7.78
CA TRP A 218 -20.22 -21.47 -8.24
C TRP A 218 -20.81 -22.24 -7.07
N TYR A 219 -21.85 -23.03 -7.35
CA TYR A 219 -22.43 -23.94 -6.37
C TYR A 219 -21.61 -25.23 -6.30
N ASP A 220 -21.06 -25.52 -5.14
CA ASP A 220 -20.33 -26.75 -4.87
C ASP A 220 -21.31 -27.82 -4.36
N ARG A 221 -21.48 -28.90 -5.15
CA ARG A 221 -22.41 -29.98 -4.82
C ARG A 221 -21.96 -30.81 -3.63
N ALA A 222 -20.65 -30.99 -3.44
CA ALA A 222 -20.11 -31.79 -2.34
C ALA A 222 -20.26 -31.07 -1.00
N LEU A 223 -20.14 -29.74 -0.99
CA LEU A 223 -20.31 -28.90 0.19
C LEU A 223 -21.74 -28.38 0.39
N GLY A 224 -22.62 -28.56 -0.60
CA GLY A 224 -24.01 -28.09 -0.54
C GLY A 224 -24.15 -26.57 -0.42
N ARG A 225 -23.19 -25.79 -0.94
CA ARG A 225 -23.17 -24.33 -0.81
C ARG A 225 -22.44 -23.63 -1.95
N VAL A 226 -22.66 -22.33 -2.10
CA VAL A 226 -21.93 -21.50 -3.06
C VAL A 226 -20.54 -21.18 -2.52
N LEU A 227 -19.51 -21.48 -3.32
CA LEU A 227 -18.15 -20.99 -3.13
C LEU A 227 -17.96 -19.67 -3.89
N VAL A 228 -17.26 -18.73 -3.26
CA VAL A 228 -16.92 -17.44 -3.84
C VAL A 228 -15.42 -17.21 -3.66
N ALA A 229 -14.68 -17.10 -4.76
CA ALA A 229 -13.22 -17.08 -4.74
C ALA A 229 -12.61 -15.96 -3.87
N ASN A 230 -13.27 -14.81 -3.77
CA ASN A 230 -12.79 -13.70 -2.93
C ASN A 230 -13.22 -13.77 -1.45
N ARG A 231 -13.77 -14.90 -1.00
CA ARG A 231 -14.01 -15.14 0.43
C ARG A 231 -12.89 -16.01 1.00
N PRO A 232 -12.22 -15.60 2.09
CA PRO A 232 -11.07 -16.33 2.62
C PRO A 232 -11.33 -17.82 2.89
N ALA A 233 -12.45 -18.14 3.53
CA ALA A 233 -12.82 -19.52 3.85
C ALA A 233 -13.08 -20.37 2.59
N ASP A 234 -13.56 -19.76 1.51
CA ASP A 234 -13.82 -20.45 0.25
C ASP A 234 -12.53 -20.58 -0.57
N ALA A 235 -11.71 -19.53 -0.62
CA ALA A 235 -10.38 -19.56 -1.25
C ALA A 235 -9.49 -20.65 -0.65
N LYS A 236 -9.56 -20.86 0.67
CA LYS A 236 -8.87 -21.95 1.36
C LYS A 236 -9.30 -23.32 0.84
N VAL A 237 -10.60 -23.58 0.75
CA VAL A 237 -11.15 -24.83 0.22
C VAL A 237 -10.72 -25.07 -1.23
N ILE A 238 -10.70 -24.00 -2.04
CA ILE A 238 -10.30 -24.08 -3.44
C ILE A 238 -8.81 -24.47 -3.54
N GLU A 239 -7.94 -23.79 -2.79
CA GLU A 239 -6.50 -24.09 -2.79
C GLU A 239 -6.18 -25.48 -2.23
N GLU A 240 -6.84 -25.91 -1.15
CA GLU A 240 -6.65 -27.23 -0.55
C GLU A 240 -6.94 -28.38 -1.53
N ARG A 241 -7.82 -28.15 -2.53
CA ARG A 241 -8.14 -29.14 -3.57
C ARG A 241 -7.14 -29.16 -4.71
N ALA A 242 -6.36 -28.09 -4.89
CA ALA A 242 -5.44 -27.92 -6.00
C ALA A 242 -3.96 -28.07 -5.61
N THR A 243 -3.64 -27.85 -4.32
CA THR A 243 -2.28 -27.97 -3.81
C THR A 243 -1.74 -29.40 -3.95
N ASN A 244 -0.49 -29.50 -4.37
CA ASN A 244 0.29 -30.73 -4.41
C ASN A 244 1.62 -30.57 -3.62
N GLY A 245 1.78 -29.48 -2.88
CA GLY A 245 2.99 -29.10 -2.17
C GLY A 245 4.16 -28.69 -3.07
N ARG A 246 3.92 -28.51 -4.37
CA ARG A 246 4.91 -28.15 -5.40
C ARG A 246 4.47 -26.96 -6.24
N GLY A 247 3.62 -26.10 -5.69
CA GLY A 247 3.24 -24.83 -6.31
C GLY A 247 4.45 -23.93 -6.59
N LEU A 248 4.25 -22.93 -7.45
CA LEU A 248 5.29 -22.00 -7.94
C LEU A 248 6.11 -21.35 -6.82
N LEU A 249 5.53 -21.18 -5.63
CA LEU A 249 6.10 -20.48 -4.50
C LEU A 249 6.48 -21.40 -3.33
N ALA A 250 6.46 -22.72 -3.52
CA ALA A 250 6.79 -23.71 -2.49
C ALA A 250 8.23 -23.53 -1.94
N ASP A 251 9.18 -23.22 -2.81
CA ASP A 251 10.62 -23.15 -2.49
C ASP A 251 11.04 -21.75 -1.98
N ASP A 252 10.62 -21.40 -0.76
CA ASP A 252 10.86 -20.08 -0.13
C ASP A 252 10.38 -18.90 -0.98
N GLY A 253 9.20 -19.09 -1.61
CA GLY A 253 8.46 -18.02 -2.26
C GLY A 253 7.58 -17.23 -1.29
N VAL A 254 7.03 -16.12 -1.79
CA VAL A 254 6.02 -15.33 -1.08
C VAL A 254 4.89 -14.90 -2.03
N SER A 255 3.66 -15.13 -1.57
CA SER A 255 2.46 -14.61 -2.20
C SER A 255 2.04 -13.30 -1.53
N VAL A 256 1.77 -12.26 -2.32
CA VAL A 256 1.37 -10.93 -1.85
C VAL A 256 0.05 -10.52 -2.51
N SER A 257 -1.02 -10.44 -1.70
CA SER A 257 -2.35 -9.97 -2.13
C SER A 257 -3.03 -10.81 -3.23
N ASN A 258 -2.66 -12.09 -3.38
CA ASN A 258 -3.30 -13.02 -4.31
C ASN A 258 -4.51 -13.74 -3.69
N LEU A 259 -5.25 -14.51 -4.49
CA LEU A 259 -6.26 -15.45 -3.99
C LEU A 259 -5.62 -16.69 -3.34
N PHE A 260 -4.54 -17.21 -3.94
CA PHE A 260 -3.87 -18.45 -3.53
C PHE A 260 -2.40 -18.23 -3.21
N THR A 261 -1.84 -19.10 -2.38
CA THR A 261 -0.45 -19.01 -1.91
C THR A 261 0.56 -19.57 -2.87
N GLY A 262 0.16 -20.46 -3.79
CA GLY A 262 1.12 -21.20 -4.62
C GLY A 262 2.06 -22.07 -3.79
N ASP A 263 1.55 -22.61 -2.68
CA ASP A 263 2.28 -23.39 -1.67
C ASP A 263 3.36 -22.62 -0.90
N ALA A 264 3.33 -21.29 -0.93
CA ALA A 264 4.25 -20.46 -0.16
C ALA A 264 4.08 -20.67 1.36
N HIS A 265 5.19 -20.91 2.06
CA HIS A 265 5.23 -20.90 3.53
C HIS A 265 4.89 -19.52 4.12
N ARG A 266 5.18 -18.45 3.36
CA ARG A 266 4.91 -17.06 3.74
C ARG A 266 3.89 -16.46 2.77
N SER A 267 2.78 -15.96 3.30
CA SER A 267 1.73 -15.31 2.54
C SER A 267 1.34 -13.99 3.20
N LEU A 268 1.30 -12.91 2.43
CA LEU A 268 0.96 -11.57 2.90
C LEU A 268 -0.33 -11.15 2.23
N MET A 269 -1.43 -11.05 2.99
CA MET A 269 -2.75 -10.65 2.47
C MET A 269 -3.33 -11.58 1.40
N THR A 270 -2.87 -12.83 1.34
CA THR A 270 -3.39 -13.85 0.42
C THR A 270 -4.72 -14.42 0.91
N MET A 271 -5.76 -14.34 0.09
CA MET A 271 -7.15 -14.61 0.46
C MET A 271 -7.33 -15.98 1.15
N SER A 272 -6.77 -17.06 0.61
CA SER A 272 -6.87 -18.43 1.13
C SER A 272 -6.23 -18.66 2.51
N ARG A 273 -5.30 -17.79 2.93
CA ARG A 273 -4.63 -17.84 4.24
C ARG A 273 -5.11 -16.76 5.20
N ILE A 274 -6.00 -15.85 4.78
CA ILE A 274 -6.62 -14.88 5.69
C ILE A 274 -7.56 -15.66 6.62
N GLU A 275 -7.03 -16.16 7.73
CA GLU A 275 -7.87 -16.59 8.83
C GLU A 275 -8.69 -15.37 9.31
N VAL A 276 -10.01 -15.55 9.38
CA VAL A 276 -10.98 -14.57 9.89
C VAL A 276 -10.65 -14.13 11.33
N SER A 277 -9.72 -14.82 12.00
CA SER A 277 -9.04 -14.36 13.20
C SER A 277 -7.56 -14.13 12.93
N ARG A 278 -7.15 -12.84 12.93
CA ARG A 278 -5.78 -12.40 13.21
C ARG A 278 -4.70 -12.82 12.18
N GLY A 279 -4.68 -12.16 11.01
CA GLY A 279 -3.57 -12.27 10.03
C GLY A 279 -2.16 -12.21 10.65
N SER A 280 -1.14 -12.73 9.97
CA SER A 280 0.19 -12.95 10.57
C SER A 280 0.73 -11.70 11.32
N THR A 281 1.35 -11.90 12.48
CA THR A 281 1.90 -10.81 13.31
C THR A 281 2.85 -9.91 12.50
N GLN A 282 3.54 -10.48 11.53
CA GLN A 282 4.42 -9.76 10.61
C GLN A 282 3.67 -8.81 9.67
N THR A 283 2.57 -9.25 9.06
CA THR A 283 1.71 -8.38 8.23
C THR A 283 1.11 -7.26 9.05
N ARG A 284 0.60 -7.57 10.26
CA ARG A 284 0.09 -6.55 11.18
C ARG A 284 1.14 -5.53 11.59
N ARG A 285 2.38 -5.97 11.83
CA ARG A 285 3.49 -5.07 12.17
C ARG A 285 3.91 -4.18 10.99
N ALA A 286 3.96 -4.74 9.78
CA ALA A 286 4.28 -3.99 8.57
C ALA A 286 3.22 -2.91 8.29
N PHE A 287 1.93 -3.28 8.41
CA PHE A 287 0.80 -2.38 8.26
C PHE A 287 0.72 -1.33 9.38
N ALA A 288 0.81 -1.74 10.66
CA ALA A 288 0.81 -0.81 11.80
C ALA A 288 1.98 0.19 11.73
N TRP A 289 3.14 -0.23 11.26
CA TRP A 289 4.26 0.67 11.02
C TRP A 289 3.99 1.66 9.90
N PHE A 290 3.41 1.21 8.78
CA PHE A 290 3.06 2.08 7.65
C PHE A 290 2.08 3.16 8.12
N MET A 291 1.05 2.74 8.85
CA MET A 291 0.02 3.61 9.42
C MET A 291 0.55 4.54 10.52
N ALA A 292 1.55 4.11 11.30
CA ALA A 292 2.18 4.94 12.31
C ALA A 292 3.20 5.95 11.72
N SER A 293 3.48 5.91 10.40
CA SER A 293 4.38 6.86 9.76
C SER A 293 3.64 8.13 9.29
N PRO A 294 4.11 9.35 9.65
CA PRO A 294 3.44 10.61 9.34
C PRO A 294 3.27 10.81 7.84
N SER A 295 4.26 10.39 7.05
CA SER A 295 4.23 10.49 5.60
C SER A 295 3.44 9.37 4.94
N GLY A 296 3.40 8.14 5.51
CA GLY A 296 2.67 7.01 4.90
C GLY A 296 1.16 7.15 5.03
N PHE A 297 0.67 7.41 6.25
CA PHE A 297 -0.77 7.57 6.47
C PHE A 297 -1.33 8.86 5.85
N ALA A 298 -0.65 10.00 5.98
CA ALA A 298 -1.11 11.25 5.39
C ALA A 298 -1.06 11.25 3.86
N ARG A 299 -0.06 10.59 3.25
CA ARG A 299 -0.02 10.36 1.79
C ARG A 299 -1.15 9.42 1.35
N SER A 300 -1.37 8.32 2.07
CA SER A 300 -2.44 7.37 1.73
C SER A 300 -3.81 8.02 1.87
N LEU A 301 -4.05 8.80 2.93
CA LEU A 301 -5.31 9.52 3.12
C LEU A 301 -5.51 10.62 2.08
N SER A 302 -4.48 11.41 1.77
CA SER A 302 -4.60 12.46 0.73
C SER A 302 -4.84 11.85 -0.66
N ARG A 303 -4.15 10.75 -1.01
CA ARG A 303 -4.45 9.97 -2.23
C ARG A 303 -5.87 9.40 -2.20
N THR A 304 -6.34 8.89 -1.06
CA THR A 304 -7.72 8.40 -0.87
C THR A 304 -8.72 9.51 -1.17
N VAL A 305 -8.54 10.71 -0.60
CA VAL A 305 -9.40 11.87 -0.84
C VAL A 305 -9.37 12.28 -2.32
N VAL A 306 -8.17 12.32 -2.92
CA VAL A 306 -8.01 12.63 -4.35
C VAL A 306 -8.74 11.60 -5.22
N GLU A 307 -8.64 10.30 -4.93
CA GLU A 307 -9.36 9.26 -5.66
C GLU A 307 -10.88 9.39 -5.49
N VAL A 308 -11.38 9.71 -4.29
CA VAL A 308 -12.81 9.99 -4.07
C VAL A 308 -13.27 11.20 -4.89
N VAL A 309 -12.50 12.29 -4.91
CA VAL A 309 -12.83 13.50 -5.67
C VAL A 309 -12.79 13.22 -7.19
N LYS A 310 -11.75 12.53 -7.67
CA LYS A 310 -11.62 12.11 -9.07
C LYS A 310 -12.79 11.23 -9.49
N GLU A 311 -13.16 10.25 -8.67
CA GLU A 311 -14.30 9.36 -8.89
C GLU A 311 -15.60 10.16 -9.05
N ARG A 312 -15.86 11.10 -8.14
CA ARG A 312 -17.06 11.95 -8.19
C ARG A 312 -17.08 12.84 -9.43
N PHE A 313 -15.94 13.42 -9.79
CA PHE A 313 -15.80 14.21 -11.00
C PHE A 313 -16.01 13.37 -12.26
N GLN A 314 -15.41 12.18 -12.33
CA GLN A 314 -15.56 11.24 -13.44
C GLN A 314 -17.00 10.75 -13.59
N ALA A 315 -17.67 10.39 -12.49
CA ALA A 315 -19.07 9.99 -12.49
C ALA A 315 -19.99 11.12 -12.98
N ARG A 316 -19.79 12.35 -12.50
CA ARG A 316 -20.53 13.53 -12.98
C ARG A 316 -20.29 13.80 -14.46
N ARG A 317 -19.04 13.72 -14.92
CA ARG A 317 -18.66 13.92 -16.33
C ARG A 317 -19.26 12.84 -17.23
N GLN A 318 -19.37 11.60 -16.75
CA GLN A 318 -20.02 10.50 -17.48
C GLN A 318 -21.50 10.79 -17.72
N VAL A 319 -22.20 11.30 -16.70
CA VAL A 319 -23.60 11.75 -16.81
C VAL A 319 -23.72 12.94 -17.75
N ALA A 320 -22.90 13.98 -17.57
CA ALA A 320 -22.93 15.19 -18.38
C ALA A 320 -22.64 14.91 -19.88
N ARG A 321 -21.84 13.88 -20.18
CA ARG A 321 -21.52 13.46 -21.56
C ARG A 321 -22.43 12.36 -22.10
N ASN A 322 -23.47 11.99 -21.36
CA ASN A 322 -24.40 10.91 -21.69
C ASN A 322 -23.71 9.62 -22.17
N LEU A 323 -22.63 9.22 -21.48
CA LEU A 323 -21.82 8.08 -21.87
C LEU A 323 -22.44 6.77 -21.37
N GLU A 324 -22.84 5.89 -22.29
CA GLU A 324 -23.39 4.57 -22.01
C GLU A 324 -22.42 3.43 -22.41
N PRO A 325 -22.54 2.23 -21.82
CA PRO A 325 -23.39 1.87 -20.66
C PRO A 325 -22.91 2.50 -19.35
N ARG A 326 -23.83 2.62 -18.37
CA ARG A 326 -23.58 3.23 -17.05
C ARG A 326 -23.88 2.23 -15.94
N VAL A 327 -22.91 1.99 -15.07
CA VAL A 327 -23.11 1.26 -13.82
C VAL A 327 -23.25 2.26 -12.67
N HIS A 328 -24.01 1.92 -11.63
CA HIS A 328 -24.15 2.77 -10.45
C HIS A 328 -22.82 2.90 -9.70
N ARG A 329 -22.34 4.14 -9.52
CA ARG A 329 -21.05 4.48 -8.86
C ARG A 329 -21.31 5.17 -7.51
N GLY A 330 -21.75 4.38 -6.53
CA GLY A 330 -22.15 4.84 -5.20
C GLY A 330 -21.00 5.34 -4.30
N TRP A 331 -21.31 5.71 -3.06
CA TRP A 331 -20.31 6.08 -2.03
C TRP A 331 -19.48 4.90 -1.54
N THR A 332 -20.07 3.72 -1.48
CA THR A 332 -19.37 2.46 -1.23
C THR A 332 -18.27 2.19 -2.26
N PHE A 333 -18.57 2.31 -3.55
CA PHE A 333 -17.57 2.12 -4.61
C PHE A 333 -16.46 3.18 -4.55
N ALA A 334 -16.79 4.45 -4.35
CA ALA A 334 -15.77 5.50 -4.26
C ALA A 334 -14.81 5.29 -3.09
N MET A 335 -15.31 4.80 -1.95
CA MET A 335 -14.47 4.44 -0.81
C MET A 335 -13.67 3.16 -1.04
N LEU A 336 -14.26 2.14 -1.70
CA LEU A 336 -13.57 0.90 -2.05
C LEU A 336 -12.39 1.19 -2.98
N ARG A 337 -12.65 1.88 -4.10
CA ARG A 337 -11.65 2.31 -5.08
C ARG A 337 -10.54 3.13 -4.44
N ALA A 338 -10.89 4.04 -3.53
CA ALA A 338 -9.91 4.86 -2.86
C ALA A 338 -9.04 4.03 -1.90
N LEU A 339 -9.62 3.06 -1.20
CA LEU A 339 -8.88 2.15 -0.32
C LEU A 339 -7.97 1.21 -1.12
N THR A 340 -8.44 0.64 -2.22
CA THR A 340 -7.67 -0.29 -3.04
C THR A 340 -6.55 0.43 -3.79
N ASN A 341 -6.87 1.44 -4.59
CA ASN A 341 -5.89 2.15 -5.41
C ASN A 341 -4.85 2.95 -4.60
N ALA A 342 -5.23 3.51 -3.44
CA ALA A 342 -4.33 4.37 -2.67
C ALA A 342 -3.60 3.64 -1.54
N LEU A 343 -4.24 2.69 -0.87
CA LEU A 343 -3.65 2.00 0.28
C LEU A 343 -3.10 0.63 -0.09
N LEU A 344 -3.89 -0.22 -0.75
CA LEU A 344 -3.43 -1.59 -1.08
C LEU A 344 -2.28 -1.56 -2.07
N ARG A 345 -2.33 -0.71 -3.10
CA ARG A 345 -1.24 -0.58 -4.07
C ARG A 345 0.10 -0.17 -3.43
N ASP A 346 0.08 0.87 -2.61
CA ASP A 346 1.29 1.38 -1.93
C ASP A 346 1.81 0.35 -0.91
N LEU A 347 0.90 -0.35 -0.22
CA LEU A 347 1.24 -1.42 0.71
C LEU A 347 1.86 -2.63 -0.01
N ASN A 348 1.26 -3.10 -1.12
CA ASN A 348 1.78 -4.21 -1.92
C ASN A 348 3.20 -3.89 -2.42
N THR A 349 3.39 -2.69 -2.97
CA THR A 349 4.70 -2.20 -3.40
C THR A 349 5.71 -2.21 -2.25
N ALA A 350 5.29 -1.75 -1.06
CA ALA A 350 6.14 -1.74 0.13
C ALA A 350 6.53 -3.14 0.63
N LEU A 351 5.60 -4.09 0.58
CA LEU A 351 5.83 -5.49 0.97
C LEU A 351 6.76 -6.19 -0.03
N VAL A 352 6.53 -6.02 -1.33
CA VAL A 352 7.41 -6.55 -2.39
C VAL A 352 8.83 -6.02 -2.23
N ALA A 353 9.00 -4.71 -2.00
CA ALA A 353 10.33 -4.13 -1.78
C ALA A 353 11.05 -4.65 -0.51
N GLU A 354 10.30 -4.98 0.55
CA GLU A 354 10.86 -5.63 1.74
C GLU A 354 11.29 -7.07 1.45
N GLU A 355 10.49 -7.84 0.72
CA GLU A 355 10.81 -9.22 0.33
C GLU A 355 11.99 -9.29 -0.65
N MET A 356 12.07 -8.35 -1.61
CA MET A 356 13.26 -8.20 -2.46
C MET A 356 14.52 -7.91 -1.63
N ARG A 357 14.43 -7.05 -0.61
CA ARG A 357 15.56 -6.76 0.29
C ARG A 357 15.94 -7.94 1.17
N ARG A 358 15.01 -8.84 1.47
CA ARG A 358 15.27 -10.09 2.20
C ARG A 358 15.96 -11.14 1.34
N GLY A 359 15.97 -10.96 0.02
CA GLY A 359 16.50 -11.94 -0.92
C GLY A 359 15.55 -13.13 -1.13
N THR A 360 14.24 -12.91 -1.00
CA THR A 360 13.22 -13.94 -1.27
C THR A 360 13.31 -14.39 -2.73
N ARG A 361 13.31 -15.71 -2.97
CA ARG A 361 13.62 -16.31 -4.28
C ARG A 361 12.55 -16.01 -5.33
N ALA A 362 11.29 -16.21 -4.98
CA ALA A 362 10.15 -15.98 -5.87
C ALA A 362 9.09 -15.13 -5.16
N ILE A 363 8.67 -14.05 -5.81
CA ILE A 363 7.64 -13.14 -5.29
C ILE A 363 6.53 -13.07 -6.33
N TYR A 364 5.29 -13.37 -5.94
CA TYR A 364 4.13 -13.14 -6.78
C TYR A 364 3.23 -12.10 -6.14
N VAL A 365 2.94 -11.02 -6.86
CA VAL A 365 2.05 -9.95 -6.42
C VAL A 365 0.95 -9.69 -7.44
N ASP A 366 -0.25 -9.45 -6.93
CA ASP A 366 -1.43 -9.07 -7.72
C ASP A 366 -1.86 -7.64 -7.44
N TYR A 367 -2.05 -6.86 -8.51
CA TYR A 367 -2.57 -5.49 -8.49
C TYR A 367 -3.95 -5.45 -9.15
N VAL A 368 -4.98 -5.22 -8.32
CA VAL A 368 -6.40 -5.31 -8.72
C VAL A 368 -7.02 -3.97 -9.13
N ASP A 369 -6.24 -2.88 -9.06
CA ASP A 369 -6.70 -1.50 -9.23
C ASP A 369 -7.43 -1.26 -10.57
N TYR A 370 -6.84 -1.76 -11.65
CA TYR A 370 -7.42 -1.66 -12.99
C TYR A 370 -8.72 -2.44 -13.09
N ASP A 371 -8.72 -3.70 -12.67
CA ASP A 371 -9.87 -4.61 -12.74
C ASP A 371 -11.08 -4.04 -11.99
N GLU A 372 -10.87 -3.54 -10.76
CA GLU A 372 -11.93 -2.96 -9.95
C GLU A 372 -12.57 -1.75 -10.66
N ILE A 373 -11.76 -0.85 -11.22
CA ILE A 373 -12.30 0.30 -11.97
C ILE A 373 -12.96 -0.17 -13.26
N ALA A 374 -12.36 -1.11 -13.98
CA ALA A 374 -12.87 -1.62 -15.26
C ALA A 374 -14.23 -2.30 -15.10
N HIS A 375 -14.47 -3.02 -14.00
CA HIS A 375 -15.76 -3.62 -13.67
C HIS A 375 -16.90 -2.60 -13.52
N HIS A 376 -16.59 -1.38 -13.03
CA HIS A 376 -17.60 -0.36 -12.75
C HIS A 376 -17.67 0.76 -13.80
N ALA A 377 -16.57 1.07 -14.48
CA ALA A 377 -16.50 2.14 -15.47
C ALA A 377 -16.45 1.60 -16.91
N GLY A 378 -15.87 0.42 -17.11
CA GLY A 378 -15.55 -0.16 -18.41
C GLY A 378 -14.04 -0.12 -18.70
N LEU A 379 -13.58 -1.18 -19.36
CA LEU A 379 -12.19 -1.52 -19.66
C LEU A 379 -11.37 -0.44 -20.39
N SER A 380 -11.98 0.31 -21.32
CA SER A 380 -11.29 1.36 -22.10
C SER A 380 -11.56 2.77 -21.60
N ARG A 381 -12.21 2.94 -20.44
CA ARG A 381 -12.49 4.29 -19.93
C ARG A 381 -11.22 4.95 -19.41
N PRO A 382 -11.10 6.29 -19.52
CA PRO A 382 -9.96 7.02 -18.99
C PRO A 382 -9.67 6.75 -17.51
N GLY A 383 -10.70 6.47 -16.71
CA GLY A 383 -10.53 6.10 -15.30
C GLY A 383 -9.80 4.78 -15.11
N ALA A 384 -10.14 3.74 -15.88
CA ALA A 384 -9.46 2.44 -15.84
C ALA A 384 -8.03 2.57 -16.39
N LEU A 385 -7.87 3.24 -17.54
CA LEU A 385 -6.56 3.44 -18.15
C LEU A 385 -5.60 4.23 -17.23
N SER A 386 -6.10 5.25 -16.52
CA SER A 386 -5.27 6.02 -15.59
C SER A 386 -4.74 5.19 -14.41
N ALA A 387 -5.36 4.05 -14.08
CA ALA A 387 -4.85 3.16 -13.06
C ALA A 387 -3.56 2.44 -13.50
N LEU A 388 -3.34 2.30 -14.81
CA LEU A 388 -2.14 1.67 -15.36
C LEU A 388 -0.92 2.61 -15.37
N ASP A 389 -1.14 3.92 -15.32
CA ASP A 389 -0.06 4.91 -15.48
C ASP A 389 0.87 5.04 -14.26
N GLY A 390 0.45 4.55 -13.09
CA GLY A 390 1.16 4.71 -11.82
C GLY A 390 0.63 5.88 -11.00
#